data_AF-A0A2V9RGK4-F1
#
_entry.id   AF-A0A2V9RGK4-F1
#
_cell.length_a   1.000
_cell.length_b   1.000
_cell.length_c   1.000
_cell.angle_alpha   90.00
_cell.angle_beta   90.00
_cell.angle_gamma   90.00
#
_symmetry.space_group_name_H-M   'P 1'
#
loop_
_entity.id
_entity.type
_entity.pdbx_description
1 polymer ?
#
loop_
_entity_poly.entity_id
_entity_poly.type
_entity_poly.pdbx_seq_one_letter_code
_entity_poly.pdbx_strand_id
1 'polypeptide(L)'
;MPKRALTLLSSRHWPYWLNVTIIVAVYMLAARFGFTLAVVAKQVTVVWPPTGIALAALLLFGQRLWPAIALSAFLVNQQADEPWLTACAIAAGNTLEALMAAWLLRRVAAFENPLERLRDVFALIGFGALLSTTVSATIGVTSLCLGQVVSWSSFGSVWLVWWMGDALGDLIVAPLLLTWAAKPRLYRQAWRIGEAVAFFSVLVVTSVIFFASRLPVASHDYQLKYMAFPFTMWAALRFGQRAAITAVFVVSATALWGVTHALGPFAAGTLHERLLLSQAFMGVLAMTALAMGAVTTERKRGGEALRESEVTLQRQGEELRALAADLITAQDKERRRLARELHDDLNQKLASLAIEIQGLQRNLPSSPLLMLEQLQGLRNRVLKLSEEVGHLAYQLHPSILDDLGLVVAMEYYIEEFSRREGIRVGFSQRNLPESFPQEIACCLYRIAQESLHNVSKHACATQVAVKLARYDHSIHLSIKDWGLGFKQDLLSRQQRGLGLLSMQERLRLVNGSFSVRSRPGCGTKVIARIPWPGRTA
;
A
#
# COMPACT_ATOMS: atom_id res chain seq x y z
N MET A 1 12.38 0.01 6.28
CA MET A 1 13.31 -0.38 7.36
C MET A 1 12.56 -1.05 8.51
N PRO A 2 12.76 -2.36 8.78
CA PRO A 2 12.18 -3.00 9.96
C PRO A 2 13.19 -3.90 10.71
N LYS A 3 14.09 -3.32 11.53
CA LYS A 3 14.91 -4.04 12.54
C LYS A 3 14.28 -4.09 13.94
N ARG A 4 13.01 -3.64 14.09
CA ARG A 4 12.46 -3.17 15.38
C ARG A 4 11.50 -4.10 16.12
N ALA A 5 11.12 -5.26 15.57
CA ALA A 5 10.13 -6.13 16.21
C ALA A 5 10.73 -7.04 17.29
N LEU A 6 11.93 -7.60 17.07
CA LEU A 6 12.63 -8.47 18.04
C LEU A 6 13.44 -7.71 19.10
N THR A 7 13.69 -6.41 18.91
CA THR A 7 14.59 -5.60 19.76
C THR A 7 13.92 -4.92 20.96
N LEU A 8 12.61 -5.10 21.18
CA LEU A 8 11.88 -4.40 22.25
C LEU A 8 11.42 -5.31 23.40
N LEU A 9 11.58 -6.63 23.29
CA LEU A 9 11.61 -7.50 24.47
C LEU A 9 13.02 -7.56 25.09
N SER A 10 14.06 -7.23 24.31
CA SER A 10 15.43 -7.10 24.83
C SER A 10 15.68 -5.82 25.62
N SER A 11 14.74 -4.87 25.67
CA SER A 11 14.93 -3.59 26.38
C SER A 11 14.58 -3.64 27.87
N ARG A 12 14.04 -4.76 28.37
CA ARG A 12 14.09 -5.11 29.80
C ARG A 12 15.16 -6.19 29.93
N HIS A 13 16.38 -5.79 30.30
CA HIS A 13 17.44 -6.74 30.63
C HIS A 13 17.10 -7.40 31.98
N TRP A 14 16.24 -8.43 31.94
CA TRP A 14 16.11 -9.34 33.08
C TRP A 14 17.49 -9.97 33.32
N PRO A 15 17.95 -10.08 34.58
CA PRO A 15 19.20 -10.74 34.89
C PRO A 15 19.22 -12.13 34.26
N TYR A 16 20.33 -12.52 33.64
CA TYR A 16 20.47 -13.83 32.98
C TYR A 16 19.97 -14.98 33.88
N TRP A 17 20.35 -14.96 35.16
CA TRP A 17 19.94 -15.95 36.13
C TRP A 17 18.43 -15.97 36.39
N LEU A 18 17.75 -14.82 36.36
CA LEU A 18 16.30 -14.77 36.51
C LEU A 18 15.59 -15.43 35.32
N ASN A 19 16.08 -15.21 34.10
CA ASN A 19 15.56 -15.91 32.92
C ASN A 19 15.79 -17.42 33.00
N VAL A 20 16.98 -17.85 33.45
CA VAL A 20 17.29 -19.27 33.69
C VAL A 20 16.31 -19.87 34.69
N THR A 21 16.11 -19.25 35.86
CA THR A 21 15.20 -19.74 36.89
C THR A 21 13.76 -19.83 36.40
N ILE A 22 13.28 -18.83 35.66
CA ILE A 22 11.93 -18.82 35.10
C ILE A 22 11.76 -19.95 34.08
N ILE A 23 12.71 -20.11 33.15
CA ILE A 23 12.64 -21.17 32.14
C ILE A 23 12.65 -22.55 32.81
N VAL A 24 13.51 -22.75 33.82
CA VAL A 24 13.54 -24.00 34.58
C VAL A 24 12.20 -24.28 35.24
N ALA A 25 11.64 -23.31 35.96
CA ALA A 25 10.35 -23.48 36.62
C ALA A 25 9.22 -23.78 35.62
N VAL A 26 9.14 -23.04 34.52
CA VAL A 26 8.10 -23.22 33.48
C VAL A 26 8.24 -24.54 32.75
N TYR A 27 9.47 -24.93 32.38
CA TYR A 27 9.75 -26.20 31.72
C TYR A 27 9.38 -27.38 32.64
N MET A 28 9.80 -27.33 33.91
CA MET A 28 9.49 -28.40 34.87
C MET A 28 8.00 -28.51 35.16
N LEU A 29 7.29 -27.38 35.31
CA LEU A 29 5.84 -27.39 35.52
C LEU A 29 5.11 -27.98 34.31
N ALA A 30 5.53 -27.60 33.10
CA ALA A 30 4.97 -28.13 31.87
C ALA A 30 5.28 -29.63 31.68
N ALA A 31 6.47 -30.08 32.07
CA ALA A 31 6.84 -31.50 32.04
C ALA A 31 6.05 -32.33 33.06
N ARG A 32 5.85 -31.81 34.28
CA ARG A 32 4.98 -32.45 35.28
C ARG A 32 3.54 -32.58 34.77
N PHE A 33 3.01 -31.54 34.15
CA PHE A 33 1.70 -31.60 33.51
C PHE A 33 1.67 -32.64 32.38
N GLY A 34 2.74 -32.70 31.57
CA GLY A 34 2.92 -33.75 30.57
C GLY A 34 2.84 -35.16 31.19
N PHE A 35 3.58 -35.42 32.26
CA PHE A 35 3.58 -36.72 32.95
C PHE A 35 2.23 -37.09 33.57
N THR A 36 1.46 -36.12 34.08
CA THR A 36 0.08 -36.40 34.54
C THR A 36 -0.86 -36.86 33.41
N LEU A 37 -0.46 -36.63 32.16
CA LEU A 37 -1.20 -37.00 30.95
C LEU A 37 -0.51 -38.13 30.17
N ALA A 38 0.61 -38.66 30.66
CA ALA A 38 1.32 -39.78 30.02
C ALA A 38 0.52 -41.07 30.20
N VAL A 39 0.35 -41.82 29.10
CA VAL A 39 -0.47 -43.05 29.10
C VAL A 39 0.36 -44.30 28.75
N VAL A 40 1.52 -44.16 28.10
CA VAL A 40 2.41 -45.28 27.70
C VAL A 40 3.81 -45.08 28.27
N ALA A 41 4.26 -46.03 29.10
CA ALA A 41 5.47 -45.89 29.94
C ALA A 41 5.41 -44.61 30.79
N LYS A 42 6.26 -44.46 31.81
CA LYS A 42 6.20 -43.27 32.69
C LYS A 42 6.48 -41.92 32.00
N GLN A 43 6.72 -41.89 30.67
CA GLN A 43 7.32 -40.75 29.98
C GLN A 43 6.77 -40.39 28.59
N VAL A 44 6.04 -41.28 27.88
CA VAL A 44 5.62 -40.97 26.50
C VAL A 44 4.25 -40.28 26.52
N THR A 45 4.28 -38.97 26.23
CA THR A 45 3.10 -38.09 26.20
C THR A 45 2.61 -37.81 24.79
N VAL A 46 1.30 -37.64 24.59
CA VAL A 46 0.69 -37.25 23.30
C VAL A 46 1.30 -35.95 22.75
N VAL A 47 1.51 -34.96 23.62
CA VAL A 47 2.13 -33.68 23.31
C VAL A 47 3.17 -33.43 24.39
N TRP A 48 4.36 -32.99 24.00
CA TRP A 48 5.42 -32.61 24.93
C TRP A 48 5.60 -31.08 24.95
N PRO A 49 4.85 -30.33 25.78
CA PRO A 49 4.99 -28.88 25.90
C PRO A 49 6.41 -28.36 26.16
N PRO A 50 7.28 -29.07 26.91
CA PRO A 50 8.63 -28.60 27.18
C PRO A 50 9.47 -28.34 25.92
N THR A 51 9.29 -29.12 24.84
CA THR A 51 9.96 -28.88 23.54
C THR A 51 9.59 -27.51 22.98
N GLY A 52 8.30 -27.20 22.91
CA GLY A 52 7.85 -25.89 22.42
C GLY A 52 8.27 -24.72 23.32
N ILE A 53 8.35 -24.92 24.64
CA ILE A 53 8.88 -23.94 25.60
C ILE A 53 10.37 -23.69 25.35
N ALA A 54 11.15 -24.75 25.17
CA ALA A 54 12.58 -24.66 24.89
C ALA A 54 12.84 -23.89 23.59
N LEU A 55 12.14 -24.24 22.51
CA LEU A 55 12.25 -23.54 21.24
C LEU A 55 11.88 -22.06 21.37
N ALA A 56 10.72 -21.75 21.96
CA ALA A 56 10.29 -20.38 22.16
C ALA A 56 11.27 -19.57 23.02
N ALA A 57 11.82 -20.17 24.08
CA ALA A 57 12.79 -19.52 24.94
C ALA A 57 14.08 -19.13 24.19
N LEU A 58 14.63 -20.03 23.37
CA LEU A 58 15.84 -19.74 22.59
C LEU A 58 15.58 -18.71 21.46
N LEU A 59 14.38 -18.69 20.88
CA LEU A 59 13.99 -17.70 19.87
C LEU A 59 13.70 -16.32 20.47
N LEU A 60 13.12 -16.23 21.67
CA LEU A 60 12.78 -14.96 22.31
C LEU A 60 13.95 -14.36 23.08
N PHE A 61 14.69 -15.18 23.82
CA PHE A 61 15.70 -14.72 24.79
C PHE A 61 17.14 -15.10 24.41
N GLY A 62 17.32 -15.91 23.37
CA GLY A 62 18.61 -16.21 22.76
C GLY A 62 19.21 -17.56 23.17
N GLN A 63 20.18 -18.02 22.37
CA GLN A 63 20.81 -19.34 22.51
C GLN A 63 21.62 -19.54 23.79
N ARG A 64 21.98 -18.45 24.50
CA ARG A 64 22.72 -18.52 25.76
C ARG A 64 21.98 -19.23 26.89
N LEU A 65 20.67 -19.42 26.75
CA LEU A 65 19.81 -20.06 27.76
C LEU A 65 19.74 -21.59 27.62
N TRP A 66 20.54 -22.18 26.73
CA TRP A 66 20.64 -23.63 26.61
C TRP A 66 20.94 -24.37 27.94
N PRO A 67 21.73 -23.83 28.91
CA PRO A 67 21.95 -24.54 30.16
C PRO A 67 20.67 -24.69 30.99
N ALA A 68 19.72 -23.76 30.86
CA ALA A 68 18.42 -23.85 31.52
C ALA A 68 17.62 -25.05 30.98
N ILE A 69 17.65 -25.26 29.65
CA ILE A 69 16.97 -26.38 28.99
C ILE A 69 17.62 -27.70 29.41
N ALA A 70 18.95 -27.79 29.37
CA ALA A 70 19.69 -28.98 29.77
C ALA A 70 19.42 -29.36 31.24
N LEU A 71 19.49 -28.37 32.14
CA LEU A 71 19.20 -28.57 33.56
C LEU A 71 17.77 -29.04 33.78
N SER A 72 16.81 -28.42 33.11
CA SER A 72 15.38 -28.77 33.24
C SER A 72 15.11 -30.18 32.73
N ALA A 73 15.62 -30.52 31.55
CA ALA A 73 15.45 -31.84 30.96
C ALA A 73 16.09 -32.92 31.85
N PHE A 74 17.28 -32.68 32.41
CA PHE A 74 17.91 -33.61 33.34
C PHE A 74 17.06 -33.81 34.61
N LEU A 75 16.63 -32.73 35.27
CA LEU A 75 15.83 -32.79 36.50
C LEU A 75 14.47 -33.46 36.30
N VAL A 76 13.87 -33.28 35.12
CA VAL A 76 12.60 -33.90 34.73
C VAL A 76 12.76 -35.41 34.57
N ASN A 77 13.80 -35.87 33.89
CA ASN A 77 14.06 -37.31 33.71
C ASN A 77 14.49 -38.00 35.02
N GLN A 78 15.26 -37.32 35.87
CA GLN A 78 15.60 -37.82 37.20
C GLN A 78 14.37 -38.01 38.10
N GLN A 79 13.40 -37.08 38.03
CA GLN A 79 12.13 -37.22 38.75
C GLN A 79 11.26 -38.38 38.25
N ALA A 80 11.55 -38.89 37.06
CA ALA A 80 10.87 -40.05 36.49
C ALA A 80 11.59 -41.38 36.77
N ASP A 81 12.54 -41.38 37.72
CA ASP A 81 13.33 -42.54 38.18
C ASP A 81 14.26 -43.15 37.12
N GLU A 82 14.68 -42.37 36.12
CA GLU A 82 15.59 -42.88 35.08
C GLU A 82 17.03 -43.04 35.58
N PRO A 83 17.78 -44.04 35.07
CA PRO A 83 19.21 -44.13 35.30
C PRO A 83 19.90 -42.81 34.96
N TRP A 84 20.81 -42.37 35.82
CA TRP A 84 21.38 -41.02 35.69
C TRP A 84 22.06 -40.76 34.34
N LEU A 85 22.69 -41.79 33.77
CA LEU A 85 23.35 -41.71 32.46
C LEU A 85 22.32 -41.56 31.32
N THR A 86 21.20 -42.27 31.41
CA THR A 86 20.06 -42.14 30.50
C THR A 86 19.43 -40.76 30.61
N ALA A 87 19.21 -40.25 31.82
CA ALA A 87 18.70 -38.90 32.04
C ALA A 87 19.63 -37.81 31.47
N CYS A 88 20.95 -37.97 31.62
CA CYS A 88 21.95 -37.09 30.99
C CYS A 88 21.88 -37.13 29.46
N ALA A 89 21.75 -38.31 28.86
CA ALA A 89 21.66 -38.47 27.42
C ALA A 89 20.38 -37.84 26.85
N ILE A 90 19.22 -38.08 27.48
CA ILE A 90 17.95 -37.44 27.08
C ILE A 90 18.07 -35.92 27.20
N ALA A 91 18.65 -35.41 28.30
CA ALA A 91 18.84 -33.97 28.47
C ALA A 91 19.73 -33.36 27.39
N ALA A 92 20.79 -34.06 26.97
CA ALA A 92 21.63 -33.65 25.85
C ALA A 92 20.83 -33.65 24.53
N GLY A 93 20.04 -34.69 24.28
CA GLY A 93 19.17 -34.79 23.09
C GLY A 93 18.18 -33.62 22.97
N ASN A 94 17.38 -33.38 24.00
CA ASN A 94 16.39 -32.30 24.03
C ASN A 94 17.04 -30.91 23.90
N THR A 95 18.24 -30.75 24.46
CA THR A 95 19.00 -29.49 24.35
C THR A 95 19.54 -29.27 22.93
N LEU A 96 20.08 -30.33 22.31
CA LEU A 96 20.59 -30.29 20.94
C LEU A 96 19.47 -30.04 19.93
N GLU A 97 18.32 -30.67 20.12
CA GLU A 97 17.09 -30.40 19.35
C GLU A 97 16.76 -28.90 19.38
N ALA A 98 16.56 -28.34 20.57
CA ALA A 98 16.15 -26.93 20.71
C ALA A 98 17.20 -25.97 20.13
N LEU A 99 18.48 -26.24 20.34
CA LEU A 99 19.59 -25.47 19.76
C LEU A 99 19.61 -25.55 18.23
N MET A 100 19.45 -26.75 17.67
CA MET A 100 19.43 -26.96 16.23
C MET A 100 18.22 -26.26 15.59
N ALA A 101 17.03 -26.40 16.17
CA ALA A 101 15.82 -25.72 15.75
C ALA A 101 16.01 -24.19 15.73
N ALA A 102 16.48 -23.62 16.85
CA ALA A 102 16.70 -22.19 16.97
C ALA A 102 17.79 -21.68 16.00
N TRP A 103 18.83 -22.48 15.76
CA TRP A 103 19.89 -22.15 14.81
C TRP A 103 19.39 -22.16 13.36
N LEU A 104 18.69 -23.23 12.95
CA LEU A 104 18.13 -23.36 11.59
C LEU A 104 17.11 -22.25 11.29
N LEU A 105 16.19 -21.99 12.22
CA LEU A 105 15.18 -20.94 12.05
C LEU A 105 15.80 -19.54 11.93
N ARG A 106 16.78 -19.21 12.78
CA ARG A 106 17.43 -17.90 12.71
C ARG A 106 18.33 -17.76 11.48
N ARG A 107 19.14 -18.77 11.18
CA ARG A 107 20.23 -18.66 10.19
C ARG A 107 19.80 -19.00 8.77
N VAL A 108 18.93 -19.99 8.59
CA VAL A 108 18.47 -20.44 7.26
C VAL A 108 17.17 -19.75 6.88
N ALA A 109 16.20 -19.68 7.80
CA ALA A 109 14.88 -19.12 7.51
C ALA A 109 14.79 -17.60 7.70
N ALA A 110 15.80 -16.95 8.32
CA ALA A 110 15.77 -15.53 8.68
C ALA A 110 14.51 -15.16 9.50
N PHE A 111 14.18 -16.02 10.47
CA PHE A 111 12.97 -15.95 11.27
C PHE A 111 12.98 -14.72 12.21
N GLU A 112 12.43 -13.60 11.74
CA GLU A 112 12.40 -12.33 12.47
C GLU A 112 11.03 -11.93 13.02
N ASN A 113 9.95 -12.22 12.29
CA ASN A 113 8.58 -11.92 12.71
C ASN A 113 7.80 -13.22 12.83
N PRO A 114 7.80 -13.87 14.00
CA PRO A 114 7.30 -15.23 14.14
C PRO A 114 5.89 -15.37 13.59
N LEU A 115 5.76 -16.20 12.54
CA LEU A 115 4.49 -16.77 12.07
C LEU A 115 3.51 -15.79 11.43
N GLU A 116 3.98 -14.61 11.00
CA GLU A 116 3.16 -13.69 10.22
C GLU A 116 3.36 -13.83 8.70
N ARG A 117 4.32 -14.67 8.30
CA ARG A 117 4.58 -15.02 6.90
C ARG A 117 4.46 -16.52 6.70
N LEU A 118 4.05 -16.91 5.50
CA LEU A 118 3.88 -18.31 5.14
C LEU A 118 5.23 -19.05 5.15
N ARG A 119 6.30 -18.38 4.71
CA ARG A 119 7.69 -18.89 4.81
C ARG A 119 8.08 -19.22 6.26
N ASP A 120 7.71 -18.37 7.21
CA ASP A 120 8.06 -18.56 8.62
C ASP A 120 7.33 -19.78 9.21
N VAL A 121 6.07 -19.99 8.81
CA VAL A 121 5.30 -21.19 9.19
C VAL A 121 5.92 -22.46 8.60
N PHE A 122 6.24 -22.48 7.31
CA PHE A 122 6.89 -23.65 6.71
C PHE A 122 8.27 -23.93 7.29
N ALA A 123 9.02 -22.89 7.65
CA ALA A 123 10.29 -23.04 8.34
C ALA A 123 10.12 -23.66 9.73
N LEU A 124 9.12 -23.22 10.50
CA LEU A 124 8.80 -23.82 11.80
C LEU A 124 8.43 -25.30 11.66
N ILE A 125 7.56 -25.63 10.69
CA ILE A 125 7.14 -27.01 10.42
C ILE A 125 8.35 -27.85 10.02
N GLY A 126 9.13 -27.41 9.02
CA GLY A 126 10.25 -28.17 8.48
C GLY A 126 11.44 -28.28 9.44
N PHE A 127 11.95 -27.16 9.92
CA PHE A 127 13.18 -27.13 10.73
C PHE A 127 12.95 -27.35 12.22
N GLY A 128 11.87 -26.79 12.79
CA GLY A 128 11.51 -27.01 14.19
C GLY A 128 10.90 -28.40 14.35
N ALA A 129 9.63 -28.53 13.96
CA ALA A 129 8.82 -29.69 14.31
C ALA A 129 9.22 -31.01 13.63
N LEU A 130 9.66 -30.99 12.37
CA LEU A 130 9.97 -32.24 11.64
C LEU A 130 11.44 -32.65 11.73
N LEU A 131 12.38 -31.73 11.48
CA LEU A 131 13.80 -32.06 11.43
C LEU A 131 14.45 -32.08 12.82
N SER A 132 14.22 -31.08 13.67
CA SER A 132 14.97 -30.97 14.92
C SER A 132 14.62 -32.03 15.96
N THR A 133 13.33 -32.34 16.06
CA THR A 133 12.75 -33.34 16.96
C THR A 133 13.30 -34.75 16.71
N THR A 134 13.80 -35.05 15.50
CA THR A 134 14.46 -36.33 15.20
C THR A 134 15.73 -36.54 16.04
N VAL A 135 16.42 -35.46 16.42
CA VAL A 135 17.63 -35.54 17.25
C VAL A 135 17.27 -35.99 18.67
N SER A 136 16.27 -35.37 19.28
CA SER A 136 15.76 -35.75 20.60
C SER A 136 15.22 -37.17 20.59
N ALA A 137 14.30 -37.50 19.68
CA ALA A 137 13.71 -38.83 19.60
C ALA A 137 14.76 -39.93 19.39
N THR A 138 15.77 -39.70 18.55
CA THR A 138 16.83 -40.68 18.30
C THR A 138 17.73 -40.86 19.51
N ILE A 139 18.22 -39.76 20.11
CA ILE A 139 19.12 -39.83 21.28
C ILE A 139 18.37 -40.40 22.50
N GLY A 140 17.16 -39.92 22.74
CA GLY A 140 16.31 -40.33 23.85
C GLY A 140 15.97 -41.81 23.80
N VAL A 141 15.37 -42.29 22.70
CA VAL A 141 14.98 -43.71 22.60
C VAL A 141 16.20 -44.64 22.57
N THR A 142 17.28 -44.25 21.89
CA THR A 142 18.53 -45.03 21.93
C THR A 142 19.07 -45.13 23.35
N SER A 143 19.05 -44.04 24.12
CA SER A 143 19.52 -44.04 25.51
C SER A 143 18.64 -44.90 26.43
N LEU A 144 17.32 -44.95 26.20
CA LEU A 144 16.40 -45.82 26.92
C LEU A 144 16.64 -47.30 26.62
N CYS A 145 16.93 -47.63 25.36
CA CYS A 145 17.28 -48.99 24.97
C CYS A 145 18.64 -49.44 25.53
N LEU A 146 19.64 -48.56 25.51
CA LEU A 146 20.95 -48.83 26.13
C LEU A 146 20.87 -48.93 27.65
N GLY A 147 20.01 -48.13 28.28
CA GLY A 147 19.71 -48.19 29.71
C GLY A 147 18.83 -49.38 30.12
N GLN A 148 18.46 -50.25 29.17
CA GLN A 148 17.58 -51.41 29.37
C GLN A 148 16.18 -51.06 29.93
N VAL A 149 15.74 -49.81 29.75
CA VAL A 149 14.42 -49.31 30.16
C VAL A 149 13.36 -49.71 29.13
N VAL A 150 13.73 -49.71 27.85
CA VAL A 150 12.87 -50.06 26.71
C VAL A 150 13.52 -51.14 25.85
N SER A 151 12.75 -52.14 25.42
CA SER A 151 13.24 -53.17 24.50
C SER A 151 13.54 -52.60 23.12
N TRP A 152 14.64 -53.05 22.50
CA TRP A 152 15.00 -52.73 21.11
C TRP A 152 13.89 -53.11 20.10
N SER A 153 13.07 -54.12 20.40
CA SER A 153 11.93 -54.49 19.56
C SER A 153 10.85 -53.41 19.47
N SER A 154 10.78 -52.52 20.47
CA SER A 154 9.83 -51.40 20.54
C SER A 154 10.45 -50.08 20.09
N PHE A 155 11.69 -50.07 19.61
CA PHE A 155 12.41 -48.85 19.23
C PHE A 155 11.60 -47.99 18.26
N GLY A 156 11.10 -48.58 17.16
CA GLY A 156 10.38 -47.83 16.13
C GLY A 156 9.06 -47.22 16.60
N SER A 157 8.30 -47.94 17.42
CA SER A 157 7.02 -47.44 17.93
C SER A 157 7.21 -46.35 18.98
N VAL A 158 8.17 -46.51 19.89
CA VAL A 158 8.49 -45.48 20.90
C VAL A 158 9.09 -44.25 20.23
N TRP A 159 9.99 -44.42 19.26
CA TRP A 159 10.58 -43.32 18.50
C TRP A 159 9.50 -42.51 17.77
N LEU A 160 8.52 -43.17 17.13
CA LEU A 160 7.46 -42.49 16.40
C LEU A 160 6.59 -41.64 17.34
N VAL A 161 6.15 -42.18 18.48
CA VAL A 161 5.29 -41.45 19.42
C VAL A 161 6.08 -40.30 20.09
N TRP A 162 7.36 -40.51 20.40
CA TRP A 162 8.25 -39.47 20.93
C TRP A 162 8.41 -38.32 19.94
N TRP A 163 8.80 -38.64 18.69
CA TRP A 163 8.98 -37.66 17.64
C TRP A 163 7.71 -36.85 17.37
N MET A 164 6.53 -37.50 17.32
CA MET A 164 5.26 -36.80 17.17
C MET A 164 4.93 -35.92 18.38
N GLY A 165 5.22 -36.37 19.60
CA GLY A 165 5.01 -35.61 20.83
C GLY A 165 5.81 -34.31 20.87
N ASP A 166 7.09 -34.40 20.52
CA ASP A 166 8.01 -33.25 20.43
C ASP A 166 7.59 -32.30 19.29
N ALA A 167 7.26 -32.85 18.10
CA ALA A 167 6.76 -32.08 16.96
C ALA A 167 5.49 -31.28 17.31
N LEU A 168 4.56 -31.86 18.06
CA LEU A 168 3.36 -31.16 18.51
C LEU A 168 3.66 -30.08 19.56
N GLY A 169 4.66 -30.30 20.41
CA GLY A 169 5.19 -29.25 21.28
C GLY A 169 5.60 -28.02 20.48
N ASP A 170 6.35 -28.23 19.40
CA ASP A 170 6.81 -27.18 18.48
C ASP A 170 5.71 -26.56 17.60
N LEU A 171 4.62 -27.28 17.32
CA LEU A 171 3.51 -26.77 16.48
C LEU A 171 2.39 -26.12 17.28
N ILE A 172 2.26 -26.43 18.58
CA ILE A 172 1.17 -25.93 19.42
C ILE A 172 1.70 -24.93 20.44
N VAL A 173 2.74 -25.30 21.19
CA VAL A 173 3.21 -24.52 22.34
C VAL A 173 4.18 -23.43 21.92
N ALA A 174 5.17 -23.72 21.07
CA ALA A 174 6.10 -22.69 20.61
C ALA A 174 5.37 -21.51 19.91
N PRO A 175 4.43 -21.74 18.97
CA PRO A 175 3.68 -20.67 18.30
C PRO A 175 2.84 -19.84 19.27
N LEU A 176 2.25 -20.48 20.27
CA LEU A 176 1.43 -19.79 21.27
C LEU A 176 2.29 -18.80 22.03
N LEU A 177 3.45 -19.24 22.54
CA LEU A 177 4.38 -18.38 23.26
C LEU A 177 4.94 -17.27 22.38
N LEU A 178 5.38 -17.60 21.16
CA LEU A 178 5.97 -16.64 20.21
C LEU A 178 4.98 -15.54 19.82
N THR A 179 3.74 -15.88 19.52
CA THR A 179 2.75 -14.91 19.05
C THR A 179 2.19 -14.05 20.17
N TRP A 180 2.10 -14.56 21.40
CA TRP A 180 1.68 -13.79 22.57
C TRP A 180 2.79 -12.93 23.18
N ALA A 181 4.06 -13.33 23.03
CA ALA A 181 5.20 -12.51 23.40
C ALA A 181 5.36 -11.28 22.48
N ALA A 182 4.98 -11.39 21.21
CA ALA A 182 5.02 -10.25 20.28
C ALA A 182 4.10 -9.10 20.77
N LYS A 183 4.45 -7.84 20.47
CA LYS A 183 3.66 -6.67 20.90
C LYS A 183 2.18 -6.79 20.51
N PRO A 184 1.24 -6.66 21.47
CA PRO A 184 -0.16 -6.84 21.16
C PRO A 184 -0.64 -5.77 20.19
N ARG A 185 -1.19 -6.21 19.05
CA ARG A 185 -2.10 -5.38 18.26
C ARG A 185 -3.44 -5.40 18.98
N LEU A 186 -3.53 -4.66 20.09
CA LEU A 186 -4.75 -4.56 20.88
C LEU A 186 -5.89 -4.14 19.94
N TYR A 187 -7.02 -4.84 20.05
CA TYR A 187 -8.25 -4.39 19.44
C TYR A 187 -8.62 -3.06 20.08
N ARG A 188 -8.46 -1.95 19.34
CA ARG A 188 -8.82 -0.61 19.84
C ARG A 188 -10.31 -0.44 20.10
N GLN A 189 -11.15 -1.38 19.67
CA GLN A 189 -12.60 -1.31 19.74
C GLN A 189 -13.15 -2.37 20.69
N ALA A 190 -13.89 -1.95 21.72
CA ALA A 190 -14.42 -2.82 22.78
C ALA A 190 -15.34 -3.94 22.27
N TRP A 191 -16.12 -3.69 21.21
CA TRP A 191 -17.03 -4.69 20.64
C TRP A 191 -16.28 -5.90 20.03
N ARG A 192 -15.06 -5.69 19.50
CA ARG A 192 -14.22 -6.79 18.99
C ARG A 192 -13.68 -7.70 20.09
N ILE A 193 -13.49 -7.14 21.29
CA ILE A 193 -13.11 -7.92 22.47
C ILE A 193 -14.30 -8.80 22.88
N GLY A 194 -15.51 -8.22 22.94
CA GLY A 194 -16.74 -8.98 23.19
C GLY A 194 -16.97 -10.11 22.17
N GLU A 195 -16.75 -9.83 20.87
CA GLU A 195 -16.84 -10.84 19.81
C GLU A 195 -15.83 -11.97 20.00
N ALA A 196 -14.58 -11.65 20.35
CA ALA A 196 -13.55 -12.64 20.61
C ALA A 196 -13.88 -13.50 21.84
N VAL A 197 -14.35 -12.88 22.94
CA VAL A 197 -14.78 -13.61 24.14
C VAL A 197 -15.92 -14.57 23.81
N ALA A 198 -16.96 -14.10 23.13
CA ALA A 198 -18.09 -14.95 22.73
C ALA A 198 -17.62 -16.12 21.84
N PHE A 199 -16.76 -15.85 20.85
CA PHE A 199 -16.18 -16.88 20.00
C PHE A 199 -15.42 -17.94 20.79
N PHE A 200 -14.52 -17.53 21.70
CA PHE A 200 -13.74 -18.47 22.51
C PHE A 200 -14.60 -19.24 23.52
N SER A 201 -15.65 -18.63 24.08
CA SER A 201 -16.62 -19.33 24.92
C SER A 201 -17.33 -20.44 24.14
N VAL A 202 -17.82 -20.14 22.93
CA VAL A 202 -18.45 -21.14 22.06
C VAL A 202 -17.44 -22.24 21.70
N LEU A 203 -16.21 -21.87 21.33
CA LEU A 203 -15.16 -22.84 21.01
C LEU A 203 -14.87 -23.79 22.17
N VAL A 204 -14.74 -23.27 23.40
CA VAL A 204 -14.46 -24.10 24.57
C VAL A 204 -15.62 -25.07 24.80
N VAL A 205 -16.87 -24.58 24.79
CA VAL A 205 -18.06 -25.42 25.00
C VAL A 205 -18.15 -26.51 23.92
N THR A 206 -18.01 -26.17 22.65
CA THR A 206 -18.08 -27.16 21.56
C THR A 206 -16.92 -28.13 21.59
N SER A 207 -15.70 -27.69 21.94
CA SER A 207 -14.55 -28.57 22.07
C SER A 207 -14.71 -29.56 23.23
N VAL A 208 -15.25 -29.12 24.37
CA VAL A 208 -15.57 -30.02 25.49
C VAL A 208 -16.65 -31.03 25.10
N ILE A 209 -17.71 -30.59 24.42
CA ILE A 209 -18.76 -31.49 23.93
C ILE A 209 -18.18 -32.53 22.98
N PHE A 210 -17.37 -32.13 22.00
CA PHE A 210 -16.85 -33.06 21.00
C PHE A 210 -15.76 -33.97 21.54
N PHE A 211 -14.84 -33.46 22.36
CA PHE A 211 -13.63 -34.20 22.74
C PHE A 211 -13.64 -34.76 24.16
N ALA A 212 -14.41 -34.17 25.08
CA ALA A 212 -14.37 -34.50 26.51
C ALA A 212 -15.73 -34.95 27.08
N SER A 213 -16.66 -35.40 26.23
CA SER A 213 -17.98 -35.89 26.65
C SER A 213 -18.24 -37.35 26.25
N ARG A 214 -19.26 -37.96 26.87
CA ARG A 214 -19.79 -39.30 26.52
C ARG A 214 -21.03 -39.23 25.63
N LEU A 215 -21.34 -38.07 25.08
CA LEU A 215 -22.54 -37.89 24.26
C LEU A 215 -22.44 -38.74 22.98
N PRO A 216 -23.54 -39.26 22.43
CA PRO A 216 -23.53 -40.00 21.16
C PRO A 216 -22.89 -39.19 20.02
N VAL A 217 -23.11 -37.88 20.02
CA VAL A 217 -22.50 -36.92 19.09
C VAL A 217 -20.97 -36.89 19.17
N ALA A 218 -20.40 -37.22 20.33
CA ALA A 218 -18.95 -37.33 20.53
C ALA A 218 -18.40 -38.72 20.20
N SER A 219 -19.24 -39.67 19.73
CA SER A 219 -18.79 -41.01 19.37
C SER A 219 -17.93 -41.02 18.12
N HIS A 220 -17.18 -42.10 17.95
CA HIS A 220 -16.32 -42.35 16.79
C HIS A 220 -17.11 -42.38 15.47
N ASP A 221 -18.39 -42.74 15.55
CA ASP A 221 -19.24 -42.97 14.38
C ASP A 221 -19.56 -41.67 13.64
N TYR A 222 -19.59 -40.54 14.34
CA TYR A 222 -20.04 -39.27 13.78
C TYR A 222 -18.91 -38.39 13.20
N GLN A 223 -17.64 -38.79 13.28
CA GLN A 223 -16.47 -38.05 12.76
C GLN A 223 -16.42 -36.53 13.10
N LEU A 224 -17.17 -36.06 14.09
CA LEU A 224 -17.31 -34.63 14.40
C LEU A 224 -16.04 -33.97 14.95
N LYS A 225 -14.97 -34.74 15.17
CA LYS A 225 -13.60 -34.23 15.42
C LYS A 225 -13.17 -33.17 14.39
N TYR A 226 -13.63 -33.25 13.14
CA TYR A 226 -13.28 -32.26 12.10
C TYR A 226 -13.99 -30.90 12.25
N MET A 227 -14.99 -30.78 13.14
CA MET A 227 -15.64 -29.49 13.43
C MET A 227 -14.69 -28.47 14.04
N ALA A 228 -13.55 -28.88 14.58
CA ALA A 228 -12.49 -27.97 15.03
C ALA A 228 -11.93 -27.09 13.90
N PHE A 229 -11.87 -27.59 12.66
CA PHE A 229 -11.26 -26.87 11.53
C PHE A 229 -12.01 -25.59 11.16
N PRO A 230 -13.35 -25.59 10.98
CA PRO A 230 -14.10 -24.36 10.78
C PRO A 230 -13.84 -23.30 11.86
N PHE A 231 -13.75 -23.69 13.14
CA PHE A 231 -13.47 -22.74 14.22
C PHE A 231 -12.05 -22.17 14.13
N THR A 232 -11.02 -23.00 13.96
CA THR A 232 -9.63 -22.52 13.86
C THR A 232 -9.42 -21.68 12.61
N MET A 233 -10.06 -22.04 11.49
CA MET A 233 -10.06 -21.26 10.25
C MET A 233 -10.78 -19.92 10.42
N TRP A 234 -11.94 -19.90 11.09
CA TRP A 234 -12.65 -18.66 11.42
C TRP A 234 -11.82 -17.75 12.33
N ALA A 235 -11.17 -18.33 13.35
CA ALA A 235 -10.26 -17.60 14.23
C ALA A 235 -9.13 -16.92 13.44
N ALA A 236 -8.51 -17.64 12.50
CA ALA A 236 -7.50 -17.10 11.60
C ALA A 236 -8.03 -15.95 10.73
N LEU A 237 -9.18 -16.16 10.06
CA LEU A 237 -9.76 -15.17 9.15
C LEU A 237 -10.20 -13.89 9.86
N ARG A 238 -10.94 -14.05 10.97
CA ARG A 238 -11.58 -12.96 11.70
C ARG A 238 -10.61 -12.23 12.62
N PHE A 239 -9.88 -12.98 13.43
CA PHE A 239 -9.08 -12.45 14.54
C PHE A 239 -7.55 -12.56 14.31
N GLY A 240 -7.12 -13.26 13.25
CA GLY A 240 -5.71 -13.36 12.85
C GLY A 240 -4.92 -14.48 13.55
N GLN A 241 -3.60 -14.47 13.35
CA GLN A 241 -2.68 -15.55 13.76
C GLN A 241 -2.79 -15.92 15.25
N ARG A 242 -2.82 -14.92 16.15
CA ARG A 242 -2.86 -15.16 17.60
C ARG A 242 -4.09 -15.97 18.01
N ALA A 243 -5.25 -15.58 17.49
CA ALA A 243 -6.49 -16.25 17.81
C ALA A 243 -6.55 -17.66 17.21
N ALA A 244 -6.02 -17.85 16.00
CA ALA A 244 -5.90 -19.17 15.38
C ALA A 244 -5.09 -20.13 16.26
N ILE A 245 -3.92 -19.69 16.73
CA ILE A 245 -3.04 -20.50 17.58
C ILE A 245 -3.68 -20.75 18.95
N THR A 246 -4.31 -19.75 19.56
CA THR A 246 -5.05 -19.95 20.82
C THR A 246 -6.20 -20.94 20.63
N ALA A 247 -6.90 -20.90 19.50
CA ALA A 247 -7.96 -21.86 19.18
C ALA A 247 -7.41 -23.29 19.03
N VAL A 248 -6.29 -23.46 18.32
CA VAL A 248 -5.58 -24.75 18.23
C VAL A 248 -5.20 -25.24 19.63
N PHE A 249 -4.61 -24.39 20.47
CA PHE A 249 -4.23 -24.76 21.83
C PHE A 249 -5.42 -25.25 22.67
N VAL A 250 -6.57 -24.55 22.61
CA VAL A 250 -7.80 -24.95 23.32
C VAL A 250 -8.33 -26.30 22.81
N VAL A 251 -8.41 -26.48 21.49
CA VAL A 251 -8.86 -27.74 20.89
C VAL A 251 -7.91 -28.88 21.23
N SER A 252 -6.60 -28.66 21.13
CA SER A 252 -5.58 -29.66 21.47
C SER A 252 -5.62 -30.03 22.96
N ALA A 253 -5.82 -29.06 23.86
CA ALA A 253 -5.92 -29.33 25.30
C ALA A 253 -7.16 -30.16 25.65
N THR A 254 -8.31 -29.86 25.04
CA THR A 254 -9.56 -30.62 25.24
C THR A 254 -9.50 -32.00 24.59
N ALA A 255 -8.91 -32.12 23.40
CA ALA A 255 -8.66 -33.40 22.74
C ALA A 255 -7.69 -34.29 23.55
N LEU A 256 -6.63 -33.69 24.11
CA LEU A 256 -5.70 -34.38 24.99
C LEU A 256 -6.39 -34.90 26.26
N TRP A 257 -7.22 -34.07 26.90
CA TRP A 257 -8.03 -34.49 28.05
C TRP A 257 -8.98 -35.65 27.71
N GLY A 258 -9.60 -35.61 26.54
CA GLY A 258 -10.44 -36.69 26.03
C GLY A 258 -9.70 -38.01 25.92
N VAL A 259 -8.51 -37.99 25.30
CA VAL A 259 -7.68 -39.20 25.11
C VAL A 259 -7.29 -39.82 26.45
N THR A 260 -6.86 -39.02 27.43
CA THR A 260 -6.43 -39.55 28.74
C THR A 260 -7.58 -40.15 29.56
N HIS A 261 -8.82 -39.69 29.34
CA HIS A 261 -10.01 -40.22 30.02
C HIS A 261 -10.78 -41.25 29.19
N ALA A 262 -10.26 -41.64 28.02
CA ALA A 262 -10.96 -42.48 27.05
C ALA A 262 -12.37 -41.94 26.72
N LEU A 263 -12.44 -40.65 26.41
CA LEU A 263 -13.64 -39.93 25.99
C LEU A 263 -13.52 -39.43 24.55
N GLY A 264 -14.68 -39.10 23.96
CA GLY A 264 -14.75 -38.49 22.64
C GLY A 264 -14.29 -39.40 21.49
N PRO A 265 -13.89 -38.80 20.35
CA PRO A 265 -13.73 -39.47 19.06
C PRO A 265 -12.40 -40.19 18.89
N PHE A 266 -11.62 -40.30 19.97
CA PHE A 266 -10.36 -41.04 20.03
C PHE A 266 -10.35 -42.09 21.16
N ALA A 267 -11.49 -42.41 21.75
CA ALA A 267 -11.60 -43.45 22.79
C ALA A 267 -11.64 -44.91 22.28
N ALA A 268 -11.82 -45.16 20.98
CA ALA A 268 -11.86 -46.49 20.40
C ALA A 268 -10.47 -46.99 20.02
N GLY A 269 -10.30 -48.31 19.90
CA GLY A 269 -9.04 -48.93 19.51
C GLY A 269 -8.05 -49.08 20.67
N THR A 270 -6.85 -49.55 20.33
CA THR A 270 -5.74 -49.74 21.26
C THR A 270 -5.19 -48.40 21.73
N LEU A 271 -4.54 -48.36 22.90
CA LEU A 271 -3.96 -47.13 23.40
C LEU A 271 -2.99 -46.47 22.39
N HIS A 272 -2.18 -47.26 21.71
CA HIS A 272 -1.28 -46.77 20.66
C HIS A 272 -2.03 -46.10 19.50
N GLU A 273 -3.14 -46.69 19.04
CA GLU A 273 -4.00 -46.10 17.99
C GLU A 273 -4.61 -44.77 18.44
N ARG A 274 -5.07 -44.67 19.70
CA ARG A 274 -5.65 -43.43 20.25
C ARG A 274 -4.63 -42.29 20.27
N LEU A 275 -3.41 -42.59 20.71
CA LEU A 275 -2.31 -41.63 20.71
C LEU A 275 -1.98 -41.21 19.27
N LEU A 276 -1.74 -42.15 18.37
CA LEU A 276 -1.35 -41.86 17.00
C LEU A 276 -2.41 -41.04 16.25
N LEU A 277 -3.69 -41.42 16.35
CA LEU A 277 -4.79 -40.72 15.69
C LEU A 277 -4.99 -39.30 16.25
N SER A 278 -4.88 -39.12 17.57
CA SER A 278 -5.02 -37.82 18.19
C SER A 278 -3.82 -36.91 17.87
N GLN A 279 -2.60 -37.45 17.85
CA GLN A 279 -1.40 -36.71 17.45
C GLN A 279 -1.48 -36.28 15.98
N ALA A 280 -1.87 -37.19 15.08
CA ALA A 280 -2.04 -36.86 13.66
C ALA A 280 -3.10 -35.78 13.46
N PHE A 281 -4.25 -35.89 14.15
CA PHE A 281 -5.30 -34.88 14.11
C PHE A 281 -4.79 -33.50 14.58
N MET A 282 -4.14 -33.42 15.74
CA MET A 282 -3.62 -32.16 16.27
C MET A 282 -2.54 -31.57 15.37
N GLY A 283 -1.69 -32.40 14.77
CA GLY A 283 -0.65 -31.98 13.83
C GLY A 283 -1.25 -31.32 12.59
N VAL A 284 -2.23 -31.97 11.97
CA VAL A 284 -2.94 -31.42 10.80
C VAL A 284 -3.69 -30.14 11.18
N LEU A 285 -4.38 -30.11 12.34
CA LEU A 285 -5.09 -28.93 12.82
C LEU A 285 -4.13 -27.75 13.05
N ALA A 286 -2.99 -27.98 13.69
CA ALA A 286 -1.99 -26.95 13.97
C ALA A 286 -1.36 -26.43 12.67
N MET A 287 -0.91 -27.32 11.78
CA MET A 287 -0.30 -26.93 10.50
C MET A 287 -1.26 -26.11 9.64
N THR A 288 -2.53 -26.56 9.51
CA THR A 288 -3.53 -25.85 8.71
C THR A 288 -3.90 -24.50 9.30
N ALA A 289 -4.10 -24.40 10.62
CA ALA A 289 -4.41 -23.14 11.29
C ALA A 289 -3.24 -22.15 11.23
N LEU A 290 -2.00 -22.62 11.42
CA LEU A 290 -0.79 -21.80 11.28
C LEU A 290 -0.65 -21.26 9.85
N ALA A 291 -0.81 -22.11 8.84
CA ALA A 291 -0.74 -21.70 7.43
C ALA A 291 -1.86 -20.69 7.09
N MET A 292 -3.10 -20.97 7.51
CA MET A 292 -4.23 -20.09 7.25
C MET A 292 -4.06 -18.72 7.92
N GLY A 293 -3.63 -18.70 9.17
CA GLY A 293 -3.39 -17.45 9.88
C GLY A 293 -2.25 -16.64 9.25
N ALA A 294 -1.21 -17.30 8.72
CA ALA A 294 -0.13 -16.63 8.00
C ALA A 294 -0.62 -16.05 6.67
N VAL A 295 -1.34 -16.84 5.86
CA VAL A 295 -1.93 -16.38 4.58
C VAL A 295 -2.87 -15.19 4.79
N THR A 296 -3.73 -15.25 5.80
CA THR A 296 -4.65 -14.15 6.11
C THR A 296 -3.91 -12.89 6.57
N THR A 297 -2.83 -13.04 7.33
CA THR A 297 -2.00 -11.92 7.79
C THR A 297 -1.21 -11.30 6.63
N GLU A 298 -0.61 -12.11 5.75
CA GLU A 298 0.06 -11.64 4.54
C GLU A 298 -0.91 -10.92 3.59
N ARG A 299 -2.08 -11.49 3.35
CA ARG A 299 -3.10 -10.88 2.48
C ARG A 299 -3.57 -9.53 3.02
N LYS A 300 -3.78 -9.41 4.34
CA LYS A 300 -4.16 -8.13 4.97
C LYS A 300 -3.06 -7.07 4.78
N ARG A 301 -1.79 -7.44 4.97
CA ARG A 301 -0.65 -6.53 4.75
C ARG A 301 -0.51 -6.09 3.30
N GLY A 302 -0.64 -7.01 2.35
CA GLY A 302 -0.60 -6.70 0.93
C GLY A 302 -1.71 -5.70 0.53
N GLY A 303 -2.91 -5.90 1.06
CA GLY A 303 -4.04 -4.99 0.83
C GLY A 303 -3.85 -3.60 1.44
N GLU A 304 -3.29 -3.51 2.66
CA GLU A 304 -2.98 -2.22 3.31
C GLU A 304 -1.90 -1.45 2.55
N ALA A 305 -0.81 -2.12 2.16
CA ALA A 305 0.27 -1.50 1.39
C ALA A 305 -0.20 -0.99 0.02
N LEU A 306 -1.08 -1.72 -0.66
CA LEU A 306 -1.65 -1.30 -1.93
C LEU A 306 -2.50 -0.04 -1.77
N ARG A 307 -3.36 0.01 -0.74
CA ARG A 307 -4.19 1.19 -0.43
C ARG A 307 -3.35 2.41 -0.10
N GLU A 308 -2.29 2.26 0.68
CA GLU A 308 -1.38 3.35 1.01
C GLU A 308 -0.68 3.89 -0.24
N SER A 309 -0.24 3.00 -1.14
CA SER A 309 0.32 3.39 -2.43
C SER A 309 -0.70 4.12 -3.31
N GLU A 310 -1.95 3.67 -3.34
CA GLU A 310 -3.03 4.30 -4.12
C GLU A 310 -3.33 5.72 -3.62
N VAL A 311 -3.45 5.90 -2.30
CA VAL A 311 -3.64 7.23 -1.69
C VAL A 311 -2.46 8.16 -1.98
N THR A 312 -1.23 7.64 -1.93
CA THR A 312 -0.03 8.42 -2.24
C THR A 312 0.00 8.89 -3.69
N LEU A 313 -0.34 7.99 -4.63
CA LEU A 313 -0.43 8.34 -6.06
C LEU A 313 -1.53 9.36 -6.36
N GLN A 314 -2.69 9.22 -5.71
CA GLN A 314 -3.77 10.21 -5.84
C GLN A 314 -3.32 11.60 -5.38
N ARG A 315 -2.66 11.68 -4.21
CA ARG A 315 -2.13 12.93 -3.66
C ARG A 315 -1.08 13.57 -4.56
N GLN A 316 -0.12 12.80 -5.06
CA GLN A 316 0.88 13.28 -6.04
C GLN A 316 0.21 13.79 -7.31
N GLY A 317 -0.84 13.11 -7.78
CA GLY A 317 -1.62 13.54 -8.94
C GLY A 317 -2.37 14.87 -8.72
N GLU A 318 -2.82 15.15 -7.49
CA GLU A 318 -3.43 16.44 -7.13
C GLU A 318 -2.38 17.56 -7.00
N GLU A 319 -1.25 17.28 -6.35
CA GLU A 319 -0.13 18.23 -6.21
C GLU A 319 0.43 18.65 -7.57
N LEU A 320 0.61 17.71 -8.51
CA LEU A 320 1.02 18.01 -9.89
C LEU A 320 0.02 18.91 -10.62
N ARG A 321 -1.30 18.71 -10.41
CA ARG A 321 -2.33 19.57 -11.03
C ARG A 321 -2.32 20.97 -10.44
N ALA A 322 -2.14 21.10 -9.13
CA ALA A 322 -2.02 22.39 -8.46
C ALA A 322 -0.80 23.16 -8.97
N LEU A 323 0.38 22.51 -9.02
CA LEU A 323 1.60 23.13 -9.54
C LEU A 323 1.46 23.56 -11.02
N ALA A 324 0.80 22.75 -11.85
CA ALA A 324 0.53 23.11 -13.24
C ALA A 324 -0.37 24.36 -13.35
N ALA A 325 -1.39 24.48 -12.50
CA ALA A 325 -2.27 25.66 -12.46
C ALA A 325 -1.51 26.92 -12.00
N ASP A 326 -0.64 26.80 -10.99
CA ASP A 326 0.19 27.90 -10.49
C ASP A 326 1.18 28.40 -11.54
N LEU A 327 1.85 27.48 -12.25
CA LEU A 327 2.76 27.83 -13.34
C LEU A 327 2.06 28.58 -14.46
N ILE A 328 0.86 28.14 -14.88
CA ILE A 328 0.06 28.83 -15.89
C ILE A 328 -0.27 30.25 -15.43
N THR A 329 -0.69 30.40 -14.17
CA THR A 329 -1.06 31.70 -13.59
C THR A 329 0.14 32.64 -13.47
N ALA A 330 1.30 32.13 -13.05
CA ALA A 330 2.54 32.88 -12.96
C ALA A 330 3.02 33.34 -14.34
N GLN A 331 2.97 32.46 -15.34
CA GLN A 331 3.35 32.80 -16.72
C GLN A 331 2.47 33.92 -17.30
N ASP A 332 1.16 33.89 -17.03
CA ASP A 332 0.25 34.94 -17.52
C ASP A 332 0.51 36.29 -16.82
N LYS A 333 0.80 36.29 -15.50
CA LYS A 333 1.18 37.51 -14.76
C LYS A 333 2.45 38.14 -15.32
N GLU A 334 3.47 37.33 -15.60
CA GLU A 334 4.74 37.81 -16.15
C GLU A 334 4.53 38.41 -17.55
N ARG A 335 3.75 37.75 -18.41
CA ARG A 335 3.40 38.30 -19.73
C ARG A 335 2.69 39.65 -19.63
N ARG A 336 1.77 39.84 -18.67
CA ARG A 336 1.09 41.14 -18.46
C ARG A 336 2.04 42.21 -17.93
N ARG A 337 3.00 41.84 -17.08
CA ARG A 337 4.02 42.77 -16.58
C ARG A 337 4.92 43.25 -17.72
N LEU A 338 5.46 42.32 -18.51
CA LEU A 338 6.28 42.65 -19.69
C LEU A 338 5.52 43.53 -20.69
N ALA A 339 4.23 43.25 -20.92
CA ALA A 339 3.39 44.05 -21.81
C ALA A 339 3.30 45.51 -21.35
N ARG A 340 3.16 45.75 -20.04
CA ARG A 340 3.09 47.11 -19.47
C ARG A 340 4.42 47.83 -19.56
N GLU A 341 5.52 47.20 -19.12
CA GLU A 341 6.87 47.81 -19.19
C GLU A 341 7.22 48.21 -20.63
N LEU A 342 6.81 47.41 -21.60
CA LEU A 342 7.07 47.68 -23.02
C LEU A 342 6.12 48.73 -23.61
N HIS A 343 4.85 48.77 -23.19
CA HIS A 343 3.93 49.84 -23.57
C HIS A 343 4.41 51.20 -23.06
N ASP A 344 4.97 51.25 -21.84
CA ASP A 344 5.53 52.49 -21.28
C ASP A 344 6.75 52.98 -22.07
N ASP A 345 7.68 52.09 -22.45
CA ASP A 345 8.84 52.43 -23.31
C ASP A 345 8.40 52.96 -24.68
N LEU A 346 7.40 52.33 -25.31
CA LEU A 346 6.85 52.77 -26.59
C LEU A 346 6.21 54.15 -26.50
N ASN A 347 5.40 54.41 -25.47
CA ASN A 347 4.80 55.73 -25.26
C ASN A 347 5.84 56.81 -25.04
N GLN A 348 6.94 56.50 -24.34
CA GLN A 348 8.04 57.43 -24.16
C GLN A 348 8.74 57.77 -25.49
N LYS A 349 8.98 56.78 -26.35
CA LYS A 349 9.54 56.98 -27.70
C LYS A 349 8.59 57.78 -28.61
N LEU A 350 7.29 57.50 -28.56
CA LEU A 350 6.26 58.27 -29.30
C LEU A 350 6.19 59.73 -28.83
N ALA A 351 6.26 59.98 -27.52
CA ALA A 351 6.28 61.32 -26.97
C ALA A 351 7.52 62.11 -27.43
N SER A 352 8.70 61.46 -27.44
CA SER A 352 9.93 62.06 -27.98
C SER A 352 9.78 62.44 -29.46
N LEU A 353 9.21 61.56 -30.28
CA LEU A 353 8.91 61.83 -31.69
C LEU A 353 7.97 63.03 -31.86
N ALA A 354 6.91 63.10 -31.05
CA ALA A 354 5.97 64.23 -31.10
C ALA A 354 6.66 65.57 -30.76
N ILE A 355 7.55 65.58 -29.77
CA ILE A 355 8.34 66.77 -29.38
C ILE A 355 9.31 67.18 -30.50
N GLU A 356 10.01 66.23 -31.12
CA GLU A 356 10.93 66.50 -32.24
C GLU A 356 10.18 67.11 -33.44
N ILE A 357 9.02 66.56 -33.79
CA ILE A 357 8.16 67.10 -34.85
C ILE A 357 7.70 68.52 -34.51
N GLN A 358 7.27 68.76 -33.27
CA GLN A 358 6.86 70.09 -32.82
C GLN A 358 8.03 71.09 -32.83
N GLY A 359 9.25 70.65 -32.51
CA GLY A 359 10.47 71.45 -32.60
C GLY A 359 10.78 71.89 -34.02
N LEU A 360 10.67 70.96 -34.98
CA LEU A 360 10.81 71.24 -36.42
C LEU A 360 9.75 72.20 -36.96
N GLN A 361 8.51 72.10 -36.46
CA GLN A 361 7.43 73.02 -36.82
C GLN A 361 7.67 74.44 -36.30
N ARG A 362 8.27 74.58 -35.11
CA ARG A 362 8.54 75.89 -34.49
C ARG A 362 9.77 76.58 -35.09
N ASN A 363 10.82 75.82 -35.44
CA ASN A 363 12.06 76.33 -35.99
C ASN A 363 12.41 75.60 -37.30
N LEU A 364 11.82 76.06 -38.39
CA LEU A 364 12.11 75.55 -39.73
C LEU A 364 13.55 75.88 -40.14
N PRO A 365 14.39 74.90 -40.54
CA PRO A 365 15.75 75.15 -40.99
C PRO A 365 15.76 76.05 -42.22
N SER A 366 16.62 77.08 -42.23
CA SER A 366 16.75 78.01 -43.36
C SER A 366 17.39 77.38 -44.61
N SER A 367 18.00 76.20 -44.48
CA SER A 367 18.66 75.48 -45.57
C SER A 367 17.83 74.25 -46.01
N PRO A 368 17.49 74.13 -47.31
CA PRO A 368 16.74 72.98 -47.85
C PRO A 368 17.42 71.63 -47.61
N LEU A 369 18.75 71.59 -47.61
CA LEU A 369 19.55 70.38 -47.37
C LEU A 369 19.40 69.87 -45.92
N LEU A 370 19.48 70.79 -44.94
CA LEU A 370 19.28 70.49 -43.52
C LEU A 370 17.84 70.05 -43.23
N MET A 371 16.85 70.62 -43.93
CA MET A 371 15.44 70.24 -43.80
C MET A 371 15.17 68.81 -44.29
N LEU A 372 15.75 68.42 -45.44
CA LEU A 372 15.66 67.06 -45.98
C LEU A 372 16.32 66.03 -45.07
N GLU A 373 17.48 66.35 -44.50
CA GLU A 373 18.21 65.47 -43.57
C GLU A 373 17.40 65.23 -42.28
N GLN A 374 16.83 66.28 -41.69
CA GLN A 374 15.98 66.16 -40.50
C GLN A 374 14.68 65.38 -40.76
N LEU A 375 14.04 65.60 -41.92
CA LEU A 375 12.85 64.84 -42.35
C LEU A 375 13.16 63.35 -42.57
N GLN A 376 14.31 63.03 -43.18
CA GLN A 376 14.74 61.64 -43.37
C GLN A 376 15.07 60.97 -42.02
N GLY A 377 15.72 61.69 -41.10
CA GLY A 377 16.00 61.21 -39.74
C GLY A 377 14.73 60.90 -38.94
N LEU A 378 13.69 61.72 -39.10
CA LEU A 378 12.36 61.48 -38.52
C LEU A 378 11.67 60.27 -39.15
N ARG A 379 11.65 60.20 -40.49
CA ARG A 379 11.04 59.09 -41.23
C ARG A 379 11.66 57.75 -40.83
N ASN A 380 12.98 57.67 -40.73
CA ASN A 380 13.67 56.44 -40.36
C ASN A 380 13.37 56.02 -38.92
N ARG A 381 13.25 56.98 -37.98
CA ARG A 381 12.85 56.69 -36.59
C ARG A 381 11.39 56.19 -36.50
N VAL A 382 10.48 56.78 -37.26
CA VAL A 382 9.08 56.32 -37.35
C VAL A 382 8.99 54.89 -37.90
N LEU A 383 9.73 54.60 -38.98
CA LEU A 383 9.77 53.26 -39.56
C LEU A 383 10.33 52.23 -38.58
N LYS A 384 11.43 52.57 -37.90
CA LYS A 384 12.05 51.69 -36.90
C LYS A 384 11.14 51.43 -35.70
N LEU A 385 10.44 52.46 -35.22
CA LEU A 385 9.45 52.31 -34.14
C LEU A 385 8.26 51.46 -34.58
N SER A 386 7.79 51.62 -35.82
CA SER A 386 6.71 50.80 -36.38
C SER A 386 7.11 49.32 -36.48
N GLU A 387 8.37 49.03 -36.80
CA GLU A 387 8.90 47.67 -36.86
C GLU A 387 9.04 47.05 -35.46
N GLU A 388 9.54 47.82 -34.49
CA GLU A 388 9.60 47.42 -33.07
C GLU A 388 8.20 47.12 -32.49
N VAL A 389 7.21 48.00 -32.75
CA VAL A 389 5.81 47.80 -32.33
C VAL A 389 5.20 46.55 -32.97
N GLY A 390 5.42 46.32 -34.26
CA GLY A 390 4.89 45.14 -34.97
C GLY A 390 5.45 43.81 -34.44
N HIS A 391 6.71 43.79 -34.01
CA HIS A 391 7.35 42.59 -33.46
C HIS A 391 6.94 42.34 -32.00
N LEU A 392 6.70 43.40 -31.22
CA LEU A 392 6.30 43.34 -29.81
C LEU A 392 4.81 43.04 -29.59
N ALA A 393 3.92 43.64 -30.37
CA ALA A 393 2.47 43.44 -30.29
C ALA A 393 2.12 41.95 -30.39
N TYR A 394 2.88 41.20 -31.20
CA TYR A 394 2.74 39.76 -31.38
C TYR A 394 3.07 38.93 -30.13
N GLN A 395 4.02 39.38 -29.30
CA GLN A 395 4.50 38.61 -28.14
C GLN A 395 3.74 38.93 -26.84
N LEU A 396 3.13 40.12 -26.75
CA LEU A 396 2.59 40.70 -25.50
C LEU A 396 1.15 41.19 -25.62
N HIS A 397 0.38 40.47 -26.40
CA HIS A 397 -1.02 40.75 -26.75
C HIS A 397 -2.08 40.97 -25.62
N PRO A 398 -1.83 40.77 -24.30
CA PRO A 398 -2.81 41.17 -23.29
C PRO A 398 -3.18 42.66 -23.22
N SER A 399 -2.31 43.59 -23.63
CA SER A 399 -2.62 45.04 -23.52
C SER A 399 -3.74 45.49 -24.45
N ILE A 400 -3.79 44.96 -25.69
CA ILE A 400 -4.91 45.21 -26.63
C ILE A 400 -6.24 44.77 -26.04
N LEU A 401 -6.24 43.69 -25.26
CA LEU A 401 -7.42 43.20 -24.57
C LEU A 401 -7.90 44.17 -23.47
N ASP A 402 -6.95 44.79 -22.75
CA ASP A 402 -7.23 45.73 -21.67
C ASP A 402 -7.70 47.10 -22.20
N ASP A 403 -7.15 47.55 -23.34
CA ASP A 403 -7.44 48.89 -23.90
C ASP A 403 -8.61 48.92 -24.89
N LEU A 404 -8.77 47.87 -25.71
CA LEU A 404 -9.74 47.84 -26.83
C LEU A 404 -10.82 46.75 -26.67
N GLY A 405 -10.67 45.87 -25.67
CA GLY A 405 -11.64 44.82 -25.36
C GLY A 405 -11.51 43.55 -26.22
N LEU A 406 -12.24 42.50 -25.82
CA LEU A 406 -12.13 41.14 -26.36
C LEU A 406 -12.37 41.04 -27.87
N VAL A 407 -13.41 41.70 -28.37
CA VAL A 407 -13.81 41.58 -29.78
C VAL A 407 -12.72 42.12 -30.69
N VAL A 408 -12.29 43.35 -30.44
CA VAL A 408 -11.26 44.02 -31.24
C VAL A 408 -9.94 43.26 -31.17
N ALA A 409 -9.55 42.81 -29.97
CA ALA A 409 -8.34 42.01 -29.79
C ALA A 409 -8.39 40.67 -30.57
N MET A 410 -9.56 40.03 -30.62
CA MET A 410 -9.76 38.79 -31.38
C MET A 410 -9.74 39.03 -32.89
N GLU A 411 -10.40 40.07 -33.38
CA GLU A 411 -10.41 40.45 -34.80
C GLU A 411 -8.98 40.72 -35.29
N TYR A 412 -8.24 41.57 -34.56
CA TYR A 412 -6.85 41.88 -34.88
C TYR A 412 -5.96 40.61 -34.91
N TYR A 413 -6.08 39.75 -33.89
CA TYR A 413 -5.30 38.51 -33.85
C TYR A 413 -5.62 37.56 -35.01
N ILE A 414 -6.91 37.46 -35.36
CA ILE A 414 -7.38 36.59 -36.45
C ILE A 414 -6.88 37.09 -37.81
N GLU A 415 -6.94 38.40 -38.06
CA GLU A 415 -6.42 39.00 -39.29
C GLU A 415 -4.91 38.80 -39.44
N GLU A 416 -4.15 39.04 -38.36
CA GLU A 416 -2.71 38.82 -38.35
C GLU A 416 -2.36 37.34 -38.58
N PHE A 417 -3.05 36.42 -37.90
CA PHE A 417 -2.88 34.98 -38.09
C PHE A 417 -3.18 34.57 -39.53
N SER A 418 -4.29 35.04 -40.10
CA SER A 418 -4.69 34.72 -41.47
C SER A 418 -3.68 35.20 -42.51
N ARG A 419 -3.12 36.40 -42.32
CA ARG A 419 -2.08 36.97 -43.18
C ARG A 419 -0.78 36.16 -43.14
N ARG A 420 -0.36 35.71 -41.96
CA ARG A 420 0.93 35.01 -41.76
C ARG A 420 0.89 33.55 -42.18
N GLU A 421 -0.14 32.82 -41.76
CA GLU A 421 -0.24 31.38 -41.96
C GLU A 421 -0.89 31.02 -43.32
N GLY A 422 -1.47 32.01 -44.02
CA GLY A 422 -2.19 31.79 -45.29
C GLY A 422 -3.51 31.01 -45.15
N ILE A 423 -4.02 30.87 -43.93
CA ILE A 423 -5.25 30.13 -43.62
C ILE A 423 -6.43 31.10 -43.59
N ARG A 424 -7.52 30.81 -44.31
CA ARG A 424 -8.72 31.66 -44.28
C ARG A 424 -9.49 31.48 -42.97
N VAL A 425 -9.62 32.55 -42.18
CA VAL A 425 -10.35 32.51 -40.90
C VAL A 425 -11.59 33.39 -40.97
N GLY A 426 -12.78 32.78 -40.79
CA GLY A 426 -14.04 33.52 -40.67
C GLY A 426 -14.36 33.81 -39.21
N PHE A 427 -14.47 35.09 -38.83
CA PHE A 427 -14.92 35.52 -37.50
C PHE A 427 -16.40 35.95 -37.54
N SER A 428 -17.18 35.56 -36.53
CA SER A 428 -18.56 36.01 -36.39
C SER A 428 -18.93 36.19 -34.92
N GLN A 429 -19.69 37.25 -34.64
CA GLN A 429 -20.13 37.60 -33.31
C GLN A 429 -21.65 37.78 -33.21
N ARG A 430 -22.23 37.52 -32.03
CA ARG A 430 -23.68 37.65 -31.79
C ARG A 430 -24.02 37.99 -30.33
N ASN A 431 -24.84 39.03 -30.14
CA ASN A 431 -25.46 39.41 -28.86
C ASN A 431 -24.49 39.62 -27.68
N LEU A 432 -23.25 40.02 -27.93
CA LEU A 432 -22.23 40.16 -26.90
C LEU A 432 -22.50 41.35 -25.95
N PRO A 433 -22.08 41.26 -24.67
CA PRO A 433 -22.11 42.40 -23.76
C PRO A 433 -21.13 43.50 -24.21
N GLU A 434 -21.38 44.74 -23.80
CA GLU A 434 -20.50 45.89 -24.09
C GLU A 434 -19.11 45.74 -23.46
N SER A 435 -19.03 45.08 -22.30
CA SER A 435 -17.76 44.82 -21.61
C SER A 435 -17.72 43.44 -20.98
N PHE A 436 -16.49 42.92 -20.79
CA PHE A 436 -16.21 41.65 -20.15
C PHE A 436 -15.33 41.88 -18.92
N PRO A 437 -15.56 41.17 -17.79
CA PRO A 437 -14.56 41.04 -16.75
C PRO A 437 -13.24 40.56 -17.34
N GLN A 438 -12.14 41.17 -16.90
CA GLN A 438 -10.80 40.92 -17.43
C GLN A 438 -10.43 39.43 -17.44
N GLU A 439 -10.83 38.70 -16.39
CA GLU A 439 -10.59 37.25 -16.25
C GLU A 439 -11.27 36.44 -17.36
N ILE A 440 -12.52 36.76 -17.68
CA ILE A 440 -13.31 36.08 -18.72
C ILE A 440 -12.79 36.46 -20.11
N ALA A 441 -12.50 37.75 -20.33
CA ALA A 441 -11.92 38.24 -21.57
C ALA A 441 -10.59 37.54 -21.85
N CYS A 442 -9.70 37.47 -20.86
CA CYS A 442 -8.38 36.86 -20.99
C CYS A 442 -8.50 35.34 -21.22
N CYS A 443 -9.42 34.67 -20.52
CA CYS A 443 -9.69 33.25 -20.70
C CYS A 443 -10.11 32.93 -22.15
N LEU A 444 -11.14 33.61 -22.67
CA LEU A 444 -11.66 33.41 -24.02
C LEU A 444 -10.60 33.73 -25.09
N TYR A 445 -9.90 34.85 -24.89
CA TYR A 445 -8.84 35.28 -25.78
C TYR A 445 -7.72 34.23 -25.91
N ARG A 446 -7.23 33.73 -24.78
CA ARG A 446 -6.15 32.73 -24.74
C ARG A 446 -6.59 31.38 -25.31
N ILE A 447 -7.84 30.98 -25.11
CA ILE A 447 -8.40 29.78 -25.74
C ILE A 447 -8.44 29.94 -27.26
N ALA A 448 -8.81 31.12 -27.77
CA ALA A 448 -8.78 31.38 -29.20
C ALA A 448 -7.36 31.30 -29.77
N GLN A 449 -6.37 31.92 -29.10
CA GLN A 449 -4.96 31.85 -29.50
C GLN A 449 -4.43 30.43 -29.53
N GLU A 450 -4.60 29.68 -28.44
CA GLU A 450 -4.13 28.29 -28.35
C GLU A 450 -4.86 27.41 -29.38
N SER A 451 -6.15 27.64 -29.63
CA SER A 451 -6.89 26.91 -30.66
C SER A 451 -6.35 27.19 -32.06
N LEU A 452 -6.11 28.45 -32.41
CA LEU A 452 -5.57 28.83 -33.73
C LEU A 452 -4.12 28.37 -33.91
N HIS A 453 -3.30 28.43 -32.87
CA HIS A 453 -1.96 27.84 -32.86
C HIS A 453 -1.99 26.32 -33.11
N ASN A 454 -2.94 25.61 -32.48
CA ASN A 454 -3.13 24.19 -32.73
C ASN A 454 -3.58 23.91 -34.18
N VAL A 455 -4.36 24.80 -34.80
CA VAL A 455 -4.70 24.68 -36.23
C VAL A 455 -3.45 24.77 -37.09
N SER A 456 -2.64 25.82 -36.96
CA SER A 456 -1.47 26.00 -37.83
C SER A 456 -0.46 24.86 -37.66
N LYS A 457 -0.30 24.36 -36.44
CA LYS A 457 0.67 23.31 -36.13
C LYS A 457 0.21 21.89 -36.45
N HIS A 458 -1.09 21.60 -36.34
CA HIS A 458 -1.58 20.21 -36.33
C HIS A 458 -2.71 19.91 -37.31
N ALA A 459 -3.48 20.91 -37.77
CA ALA A 459 -4.70 20.63 -38.53
C ALA A 459 -4.47 20.46 -40.05
N CYS A 460 -3.41 21.03 -40.61
CA CYS A 460 -3.22 21.15 -42.07
C CYS A 460 -4.48 21.70 -42.78
N ALA A 461 -5.19 22.61 -42.11
CA ALA A 461 -6.46 23.15 -42.59
C ALA A 461 -6.24 24.41 -43.42
N THR A 462 -7.00 24.57 -44.50
CA THR A 462 -7.01 25.79 -45.32
C THR A 462 -8.06 26.81 -44.87
N GLN A 463 -8.96 26.40 -43.96
CA GLN A 463 -10.04 27.23 -43.44
C GLN A 463 -10.33 26.94 -41.96
N VAL A 464 -10.65 28.00 -41.21
CA VAL A 464 -11.11 27.98 -39.81
C VAL A 464 -12.30 28.91 -39.63
N ALA A 465 -13.20 28.58 -38.72
CA ALA A 465 -14.30 29.45 -38.30
C ALA A 465 -14.23 29.67 -36.78
N VAL A 466 -14.21 30.94 -36.40
CA VAL A 466 -14.26 31.40 -35.00
C VAL A 466 -15.60 32.09 -34.77
N LYS A 467 -16.34 31.64 -33.76
CA LYS A 467 -17.65 32.18 -33.40
C LYS A 467 -17.67 32.55 -31.92
N LEU A 468 -18.04 33.79 -31.62
CA LEU A 468 -18.21 34.28 -30.25
C LEU A 468 -19.66 34.77 -30.07
N ALA A 469 -20.44 34.11 -29.22
CA ALA A 469 -21.86 34.44 -29.07
C ALA A 469 -22.31 34.39 -27.62
N ARG A 470 -23.20 35.30 -27.25
CA ARG A 470 -23.98 35.21 -26.00
C ARG A 470 -25.28 34.46 -26.24
N TYR A 471 -25.59 33.56 -25.32
CA TYR A 471 -26.88 32.91 -25.12
C TYR A 471 -27.44 33.34 -23.76
N ASP A 472 -28.70 33.00 -23.47
CA ASP A 472 -29.46 33.54 -22.32
C ASP A 472 -28.71 33.49 -20.98
N HIS A 473 -27.89 32.46 -20.75
CA HIS A 473 -27.14 32.26 -19.51
C HIS A 473 -25.64 31.97 -19.71
N SER A 474 -25.09 32.21 -20.89
CA SER A 474 -23.69 31.86 -21.17
C SER A 474 -23.06 32.60 -22.35
N ILE A 475 -21.73 32.77 -22.29
CA ILE A 475 -20.90 33.16 -23.42
C ILE A 475 -20.26 31.91 -24.02
N HIS A 476 -20.42 31.73 -25.33
CA HIS A 476 -19.88 30.60 -26.08
C HIS A 476 -18.84 31.07 -27.07
N LEU A 477 -17.64 30.49 -26.97
CA LEU A 477 -16.60 30.58 -27.99
C LEU A 477 -16.46 29.22 -28.68
N SER A 478 -16.56 29.21 -30.00
CA SER A 478 -16.38 28.01 -30.82
C SER A 478 -15.36 28.26 -31.90
N ILE A 479 -14.36 27.38 -31.98
CA ILE A 479 -13.37 27.35 -33.06
C ILE A 479 -13.53 26.03 -33.78
N LYS A 480 -13.74 26.05 -35.10
CA LYS A 480 -13.85 24.87 -35.94
C LYS A 480 -12.86 24.97 -37.09
N ASP A 481 -12.00 23.96 -37.24
CA ASP A 481 -11.21 23.74 -38.44
C ASP A 481 -11.82 22.63 -39.31
N TRP A 482 -11.38 22.59 -40.56
CA TRP A 482 -11.69 21.52 -41.52
C TRP A 482 -10.41 20.74 -41.88
N GLY A 483 -9.58 20.46 -40.87
CA GLY A 483 -8.32 19.76 -41.03
C GLY A 483 -8.40 18.25 -40.88
N LEU A 484 -7.27 17.64 -40.56
CA LEU A 484 -7.12 16.19 -40.42
C LEU A 484 -7.95 15.59 -39.28
N GLY A 485 -8.21 16.33 -38.21
CA GLY A 485 -8.88 15.81 -37.00
C GLY A 485 -8.15 14.63 -36.34
N PHE A 486 -8.69 14.12 -35.23
CA PHE A 486 -8.10 13.01 -34.47
C PHE A 486 -9.16 12.18 -33.74
N LYS A 487 -8.80 10.95 -33.34
CA LYS A 487 -9.68 10.07 -32.53
C LYS A 487 -9.63 10.49 -31.07
N GLN A 488 -10.79 10.80 -30.50
CA GLN A 488 -10.92 11.30 -29.13
C GLN A 488 -10.64 10.21 -28.06
N ASP A 489 -10.96 8.95 -28.36
CA ASP A 489 -10.84 7.82 -27.41
C ASP A 489 -9.40 7.31 -27.23
N LEU A 490 -8.49 7.66 -28.16
CA LEU A 490 -7.08 7.26 -28.09
C LEU A 490 -6.22 8.22 -27.26
N LEU A 491 -6.75 9.39 -26.87
CA LEU A 491 -6.03 10.33 -26.01
C LEU A 491 -6.13 9.89 -24.55
N SER A 492 -5.14 9.10 -24.12
CA SER A 492 -4.90 8.87 -22.69
C SER A 492 -4.75 10.23 -21.96
N ARG A 493 -5.01 10.27 -20.64
CA ARG A 493 -4.81 11.49 -19.83
C ARG A 493 -3.39 12.09 -19.98
N GLN A 494 -2.39 11.27 -20.32
CA GLN A 494 -1.00 11.67 -20.57
C GLN A 494 -0.73 12.20 -22.00
N GLN A 495 -1.55 11.85 -23.00
CA GLN A 495 -1.39 12.30 -24.39
C GLN A 495 -2.22 13.55 -24.73
N ARG A 496 -3.07 14.04 -23.81
CA ARG A 496 -3.63 15.39 -23.94
C ARG A 496 -2.49 16.39 -23.84
N GLY A 497 -2.03 16.91 -24.98
CA GLY A 497 -0.98 17.92 -25.03
C GLY A 497 -1.28 19.09 -24.08
N LEU A 498 -0.22 19.70 -23.54
CA LEU A 498 -0.28 20.77 -22.53
C LEU A 498 -1.27 21.89 -22.91
N GLY A 499 -1.45 22.19 -24.21
CA GLY A 499 -2.40 23.18 -24.72
C GLY A 499 -3.86 22.91 -24.36
N LEU A 500 -4.34 21.66 -24.52
CA LEU A 500 -5.73 21.31 -24.20
C LEU A 500 -5.98 21.31 -22.69
N LEU A 501 -5.00 20.86 -21.90
CA LEU A 501 -5.08 20.90 -20.43
C LEU A 501 -5.11 22.36 -19.93
N SER A 502 -4.26 23.22 -20.49
CA SER A 502 -4.22 24.66 -20.20
C SER A 502 -5.56 25.33 -20.51
N MET A 503 -6.16 25.07 -21.68
CA MET A 503 -7.49 25.59 -22.02
C MET A 503 -8.57 25.11 -21.02
N GLN A 504 -8.53 23.84 -20.62
CA GLN A 504 -9.49 23.26 -19.70
C GLN A 504 -9.39 23.88 -18.29
N GLU A 505 -8.17 24.03 -17.75
CA GLU A 505 -7.99 24.63 -16.42
C GLU A 505 -8.30 26.13 -16.41
N ARG A 506 -7.96 26.87 -17.49
CA ARG A 506 -8.36 28.28 -17.64
C ARG A 506 -9.87 28.47 -17.60
N LEU A 507 -10.64 27.58 -18.22
CA LEU A 507 -12.10 27.62 -18.14
C LEU A 507 -12.62 27.28 -16.76
N ARG A 508 -12.00 26.31 -16.08
CA ARG A 508 -12.38 25.94 -14.72
C ARG A 508 -12.25 27.12 -13.75
N LEU A 509 -11.20 27.95 -13.88
CA LEU A 509 -10.99 29.14 -13.04
C LEU A 509 -12.13 30.17 -13.15
N VAL A 510 -12.83 30.22 -14.28
CA VAL A 510 -13.98 31.12 -14.51
C VAL A 510 -15.32 30.37 -14.47
N ASN A 511 -15.36 29.20 -13.82
CA ASN A 511 -16.54 28.32 -13.73
C ASN A 511 -17.14 27.91 -15.10
N GLY A 512 -16.30 27.89 -16.14
CA GLY A 512 -16.65 27.50 -17.50
C GLY A 512 -16.53 26.00 -17.76
N SER A 513 -17.11 25.56 -18.89
CA SER A 513 -17.03 24.20 -19.40
C SER A 513 -16.31 24.15 -20.74
N PHE A 514 -15.50 23.10 -20.92
CA PHE A 514 -14.70 22.87 -22.13
C PHE A 514 -15.15 21.58 -22.81
N SER A 515 -15.32 21.63 -24.13
CA SER A 515 -15.54 20.42 -24.92
C SER A 515 -14.80 20.49 -26.25
N VAL A 516 -14.24 19.36 -26.66
CA VAL A 516 -13.62 19.19 -27.97
C VAL A 516 -14.37 18.08 -28.69
N ARG A 517 -14.65 18.28 -29.98
CA ARG A 517 -15.21 17.26 -30.87
C ARG A 517 -14.29 17.15 -32.06
N SER A 518 -13.66 16.00 -32.24
CA SER A 518 -12.78 15.74 -33.38
C SER A 518 -13.08 14.37 -33.97
N ARG A 519 -12.95 14.26 -35.29
CA ARG A 519 -13.01 12.98 -36.00
C ARG A 519 -11.95 13.00 -37.11
N PRO A 520 -11.18 11.91 -37.31
CA PRO A 520 -10.24 11.84 -38.42
C PRO A 520 -10.92 12.14 -39.76
N GLY A 521 -10.32 13.01 -40.56
CA GLY A 521 -10.82 13.50 -41.85
C GLY A 521 -11.93 14.55 -41.79
N CYS A 522 -12.43 14.94 -40.60
CA CYS A 522 -13.55 15.88 -40.46
C CYS A 522 -13.19 17.18 -39.72
N GLY A 523 -11.92 17.37 -39.38
CA GLY A 523 -11.42 18.50 -38.58
C GLY A 523 -11.73 18.41 -37.09
N THR A 524 -11.36 19.46 -36.36
CA THR A 524 -11.59 19.61 -34.93
C THR A 524 -12.50 20.79 -34.63
N LYS A 525 -13.34 20.64 -33.60
CA LYS A 525 -14.17 21.71 -33.05
C LYS A 525 -13.93 21.84 -31.55
N VAL A 526 -13.39 22.99 -31.15
CA VAL A 526 -13.21 23.41 -29.76
C VAL A 526 -14.40 24.29 -29.35
N ILE A 527 -14.97 24.03 -28.17
CA ILE A 527 -16.11 24.78 -27.63
C ILE A 527 -15.81 25.11 -26.17
N ALA A 528 -15.76 26.39 -25.87
CA ALA A 528 -15.66 26.97 -24.54
C ALA A 528 -16.99 27.62 -24.17
N ARG A 529 -17.52 27.34 -22.98
CA ARG A 529 -18.76 27.96 -22.47
C ARG A 529 -18.53 28.51 -21.08
N ILE A 530 -18.84 29.78 -20.87
CA ILE A 530 -18.68 30.44 -19.57
C ILE A 530 -20.06 30.91 -19.12
N PRO A 531 -20.50 30.59 -17.89
CA PRO A 531 -21.74 31.12 -17.33
C PRO A 531 -21.74 32.65 -17.36
N TRP A 532 -22.87 33.23 -17.73
CA TRP A 532 -23.02 34.69 -17.79
C TRP A 532 -24.38 35.09 -17.23
N PRO A 533 -24.48 36.12 -16.37
CA PRO A 533 -25.76 36.55 -15.83
C PRO A 533 -26.74 36.87 -16.96
N GLY A 534 -27.99 36.37 -16.85
CA GLY A 534 -29.05 36.69 -17.80
C GLY A 534 -29.31 38.20 -17.84
N ARG A 535 -29.85 38.71 -18.94
CA ARG A 535 -30.43 40.07 -18.94
C ARG A 535 -31.57 40.05 -17.92
N THR A 536 -31.45 40.80 -16.83
CA THR A 536 -32.64 41.31 -16.14
C THR A 536 -33.37 42.17 -17.17
N ALA A 537 -34.61 41.77 -17.46
CA ALA A 537 -35.49 42.44 -18.42
C ALA A 537 -35.75 43.90 -18.05
#